data_AF-G8PGJ6-F1
#
_entry.id   AF-G8PGJ6-F1
#
_cell.length_a   1.000
_cell.length_b   1.000
_cell.length_c   1.000
_cell.angle_alpha   90.00
_cell.angle_beta   90.00
_cell.angle_gamma   90.00
#
_symmetry.space_group_name_H-M   'P 1'
#
loop_
_entity.id
_entity.type
_entity.pdbx_description
1 polymer ?
#
loop_
_entity_poly.entity_id
_entity_poly.type
_entity_poly.pdbx_seq_one_letter_code
_entity_poly.pdbx_strand_id
1 'polypeptide(L)'
;MLAVGFALGVYFLPILTAPDSPETAVLEQKAQNAQYTAEFNRDQRGNDFLHWGEGKVSVSPTMIVHQGRLAPGPDYKVYLVPEFVEHEDEFLPVKDNSVLIGDVKTFDGFLLDVPEGVDIEKYNTVLVWCETFGEFISAAKYR
;
A
#
# COMPACT_ATOMS: atom_id res chain seq x y z
N MET A 1 -15.06 -10.24 28.82
CA MET A 1 -14.55 -8.85 28.66
C MET A 1 -13.06 -8.80 28.33
N LEU A 2 -12.19 -9.64 28.93
CA LEU A 2 -10.76 -9.71 28.57
C LEU A 2 -10.51 -9.96 27.07
N ALA A 3 -11.23 -10.88 26.43
CA ALA A 3 -11.07 -11.15 25.00
C ALA A 3 -11.41 -9.94 24.11
N VAL A 4 -12.44 -9.17 24.47
CA VAL A 4 -12.81 -7.94 23.75
C VAL A 4 -11.75 -6.87 23.96
N GLY A 5 -11.27 -6.68 25.19
CA GLY A 5 -10.20 -5.73 25.48
C GLY A 5 -8.89 -6.08 24.78
N PHE A 6 -8.54 -7.36 24.69
CA PHE A 6 -7.36 -7.83 23.95
C PHE A 6 -7.50 -7.57 22.45
N ALA A 7 -8.66 -7.90 21.85
CA ALA A 7 -8.89 -7.69 20.43
C ALA A 7 -8.82 -6.19 20.05
N LEU A 8 -9.42 -5.32 20.88
CA LEU A 8 -9.30 -3.87 20.71
C LEU A 8 -7.85 -3.41 20.85
N GLY A 9 -7.11 -3.95 21.82
CA GLY A 9 -5.69 -3.64 22.01
C GLY A 9 -4.84 -3.97 20.77
N VAL A 10 -5.04 -5.16 20.18
CA VAL A 10 -4.37 -5.56 18.93
C VAL A 10 -4.77 -4.64 17.78
N TYR A 11 -6.05 -4.26 17.68
CA TYR A 11 -6.55 -3.37 16.64
C TYR A 11 -5.94 -1.95 16.70
N PHE A 12 -5.81 -1.38 17.89
CA PHE A 12 -5.21 -0.05 18.05
C PHE A 12 -3.68 -0.05 18.01
N LEU A 13 -3.03 -1.22 18.12
CA LEU A 13 -1.57 -1.32 18.19
C LEU A 13 -0.87 -0.66 17.00
N PRO A 14 -1.25 -0.90 15.73
CA PRO A 14 -0.60 -0.25 14.58
C PRO A 14 -0.59 1.28 14.69
N ILE A 15 -1.67 1.89 15.19
CA ILE A 15 -1.79 3.34 15.37
C ILE A 15 -0.84 3.82 16.47
N LEU A 16 -0.77 3.08 17.59
CA LEU A 16 0.05 3.45 18.74
C LEU A 16 1.55 3.28 18.50
N THR A 17 1.94 2.39 17.59
CA THR A 17 3.34 2.06 17.30
C THR A 17 3.86 2.63 15.99
N ALA A 18 2.99 3.23 15.16
CA ALA A 18 3.40 3.85 13.91
C ALA A 18 4.41 4.98 14.18
N PRO A 19 5.49 5.09 13.41
CA PRO A 19 6.32 6.29 13.40
C PRO A 19 5.53 7.47 12.81
N ASP A 20 6.09 8.68 12.96
CA ASP A 20 5.54 9.87 12.32
C ASP A 20 5.49 9.69 10.79
N SER A 21 4.36 10.06 10.20
CA SER A 21 4.19 10.08 8.74
C SER A 21 5.11 11.10 8.08
N PRO A 22 5.56 10.87 6.83
CA PRO A 22 6.33 11.86 6.09
C PRO A 22 5.56 13.18 5.93
N GLU A 23 6.26 14.32 5.97
CA GLU A 23 5.64 15.61 5.72
C GLU A 23 5.05 15.68 4.30
N THR A 24 3.86 16.28 4.16
CA THR A 24 3.18 16.42 2.86
C THR A 24 4.05 17.09 1.80
N ALA A 25 4.82 18.12 2.18
CA ALA A 25 5.74 18.81 1.28
C ALA A 25 6.86 17.90 0.74
N VAL A 26 7.34 16.96 1.58
CA VAL A 26 8.34 15.97 1.16
C VAL A 26 7.73 14.98 0.17
N LEU A 27 6.51 14.49 0.42
CA LEU A 27 5.81 13.61 -0.50
C LEU A 27 5.56 14.29 -1.85
N GLU A 28 5.08 15.54 -1.83
CA GLU A 28 4.86 16.34 -3.04
C GLU A 28 6.14 16.53 -3.84
N GLN A 29 7.25 16.91 -3.18
CA GLN A 29 8.54 17.10 -3.82
C GLN A 29 9.03 15.80 -4.49
N LYS A 30 8.90 14.67 -3.80
CA LYS A 30 9.37 13.36 -4.29
C LYS A 30 8.50 12.82 -5.42
N ALA A 31 7.21 13.14 -5.42
CA ALA A 31 6.27 12.76 -6.47
C ALA A 31 6.48 13.49 -7.81
N GLN A 32 7.23 14.61 -7.84
CA GLN A 32 7.40 15.44 -9.07
C GLN A 32 8.09 14.70 -10.23
N ASN A 33 8.96 13.74 -9.93
CA ASN A 33 9.73 12.99 -10.94
C ASN A 33 9.07 11.64 -11.31
N ALA A 34 7.80 11.44 -10.93
CA ALA A 34 7.08 10.23 -11.25
C ALA A 34 6.91 10.08 -12.77
N GLN A 35 7.16 8.87 -13.27
CA GLN A 35 6.87 8.50 -14.66
C GLN A 35 5.39 8.17 -14.83
N TYR A 36 4.78 7.59 -13.80
CA TYR A 36 3.37 7.22 -13.79
C TYR A 36 2.68 7.75 -12.54
N THR A 37 1.38 7.99 -12.67
CA THR A 37 0.52 8.32 -11.55
C THR A 37 -0.77 7.53 -11.66
N ALA A 38 -1.25 7.03 -10.53
CA ALA A 38 -2.52 6.34 -10.40
C ALA A 38 -3.21 6.76 -9.10
N GLU A 39 -4.42 6.26 -8.85
CA GLU A 39 -5.22 6.63 -7.69
C GLU A 39 -5.76 5.39 -7.00
N PHE A 40 -5.51 5.29 -5.69
CA PHE A 40 -6.19 4.38 -4.79
C PHE A 40 -7.60 4.91 -4.53
N ASN A 41 -8.61 4.05 -4.67
CA ASN A 41 -10.01 4.37 -4.46
C ASN A 41 -10.57 3.48 -3.34
N ARG A 42 -11.56 3.99 -2.60
CA ARG A 42 -12.22 3.26 -1.51
C ARG A 42 -13.37 2.36 -1.96
N ASP A 43 -13.75 2.44 -3.23
CA ASP A 43 -14.84 1.65 -3.82
C ASP A 43 -14.29 0.50 -4.68
N GLN A 44 -13.20 -0.15 -4.22
CA GLN A 44 -12.68 -1.37 -4.85
C GLN A 44 -13.34 -2.61 -4.25
N ARG A 45 -13.38 -3.70 -5.02
CA ARG A 45 -14.09 -4.93 -4.65
C ARG A 45 -13.66 -5.49 -3.29
N GLY A 46 -12.36 -5.47 -2.98
CA GLY A 46 -11.78 -5.95 -1.72
C GLY A 46 -11.81 -4.94 -0.59
N ASN A 47 -12.42 -3.76 -0.76
CA ASN A 47 -12.51 -2.79 0.34
C ASN A 47 -13.67 -3.06 1.29
N ASP A 48 -13.40 -2.86 2.57
CA ASP A 48 -14.41 -2.83 3.61
C ASP A 48 -14.16 -1.67 4.60
N PHE A 49 -14.83 -1.69 5.74
CA PHE A 49 -14.69 -0.65 6.77
C PHE A 49 -13.28 -0.58 7.39
N LEU A 50 -12.59 -1.71 7.47
CA LEU A 50 -11.28 -1.91 8.11
C LEU A 50 -10.12 -1.97 7.11
N HIS A 51 -10.38 -2.34 5.85
CA HIS A 51 -9.37 -2.56 4.82
C HIS A 51 -9.63 -1.65 3.62
N TRP A 52 -8.93 -0.52 3.58
CA TRP A 52 -9.06 0.45 2.50
C TRP A 52 -7.82 1.35 2.38
N GLY A 53 -7.63 1.92 1.20
CA GLY A 53 -6.66 2.97 0.93
C GLY A 53 -7.23 3.97 -0.06
N GLU A 54 -6.78 5.22 0.02
CA GLU A 54 -7.21 6.28 -0.89
C GLU A 54 -6.05 7.23 -1.22
N GLY A 55 -6.15 7.90 -2.35
CA GLY A 55 -5.25 8.97 -2.74
C GLY A 55 -4.26 8.59 -3.83
N LYS A 56 -3.39 9.54 -4.16
CA LYS A 56 -2.53 9.45 -5.35
C LYS A 56 -1.31 8.60 -5.09
N VAL A 57 -0.98 7.74 -6.04
CA VAL A 57 0.26 6.97 -6.08
C VAL A 57 1.08 7.44 -7.27
N SER A 58 2.33 7.77 -7.01
CA SER A 58 3.32 8.21 -7.98
C SER A 58 4.42 7.17 -8.08
N VAL A 59 4.71 6.69 -9.28
CA VAL A 59 5.68 5.61 -9.53
C VAL A 59 6.81 6.11 -10.43
N SER A 60 8.04 5.83 -10.03
CA SER A 60 9.26 6.08 -10.79
C SER A 60 10.20 4.87 -10.65
N PRO A 61 11.24 4.75 -11.51
CA PRO A 61 12.18 3.63 -11.43
C PRO A 61 12.94 3.51 -10.10
N THR A 62 12.96 4.58 -9.31
CA THR A 62 13.69 4.63 -8.04
C THR A 62 12.78 4.73 -6.82
N MET A 63 11.49 5.03 -6.99
CA MET A 63 10.63 5.37 -5.85
C MET A 63 9.14 5.23 -6.15
N ILE A 64 8.40 4.78 -5.14
CA ILE A 64 6.93 4.84 -5.06
C ILE A 64 6.55 5.82 -3.94
N VAL A 65 5.68 6.77 -4.26
CA VAL A 65 5.18 7.77 -3.32
C VAL A 65 3.67 7.69 -3.26
N HIS A 66 3.12 7.60 -2.05
CA HIS A 66 1.69 7.68 -1.82
C HIS A 66 1.35 8.96 -1.06
N GLN A 67 0.40 9.72 -1.60
CA GLN A 67 -0.17 10.92 -1.03
C GLN A 67 -1.65 10.66 -0.75
N GLY A 68 -1.97 10.27 0.48
CA GLY A 68 -3.34 9.92 0.84
C GLY A 68 -3.40 9.23 2.20
N ARG A 69 -4.38 8.34 2.36
CA ARG A 69 -4.62 7.65 3.62
C ARG A 69 -4.82 6.16 3.41
N LEU A 70 -4.45 5.40 4.43
CA LEU A 70 -4.70 3.96 4.53
C LEU A 70 -5.43 3.69 5.84
N ALA A 71 -6.29 2.69 5.85
CA ALA A 71 -6.78 2.11 7.09
C ALA A 71 -5.60 1.53 7.88
N PRO A 72 -5.45 1.82 9.19
CA PRO A 72 -4.33 1.29 9.96
C PRO A 72 -4.39 -0.24 10.11
N GLY A 73 -3.26 -0.91 9.86
CA GLY A 73 -3.15 -2.36 10.01
C GLY A 73 -1.70 -2.83 10.16
N PRO A 74 -1.48 -4.06 10.61
CA PRO A 74 -0.14 -4.61 10.77
C PRO A 74 0.44 -5.07 9.43
N ASP A 75 1.77 -5.01 9.32
CA ASP A 75 2.54 -5.70 8.26
C ASP A 75 2.05 -5.40 6.84
N TYR A 76 1.77 -4.12 6.57
CA TYR A 76 1.44 -3.65 5.24
C TYR A 76 2.69 -3.62 4.37
N LYS A 77 2.52 -4.06 3.13
CA LYS A 77 3.58 -4.12 2.12
C LYS A 77 3.08 -3.56 0.81
N VAL A 78 3.98 -2.93 0.06
CA VAL A 78 3.73 -2.54 -1.32
C VAL A 78 4.29 -3.60 -2.25
N TYR A 79 3.47 -4.05 -3.19
CA TYR A 79 3.85 -4.89 -4.32
C TYR A 79 3.68 -4.13 -5.63
N LEU A 80 4.56 -4.42 -6.59
CA LEU A 80 4.25 -4.22 -8.00
C LEU A 80 3.73 -5.53 -8.58
N VAL A 81 2.55 -5.47 -9.22
CA VAL A 81 1.79 -6.63 -9.69
C VAL A 81 1.68 -6.58 -11.23
N PRO A 82 1.87 -7.72 -11.93
CA PRO A 82 1.92 -7.76 -13.39
C PRO A 82 0.56 -7.50 -14.06
N GLU A 83 -0.53 -7.68 -13.31
CA GLU A 83 -1.89 -7.39 -13.74
C GLU A 83 -2.67 -6.64 -12.67
N PHE A 84 -3.80 -6.06 -13.06
CA PHE A 84 -4.66 -5.36 -12.13
C PHE A 84 -5.46 -6.35 -11.30
N VAL A 85 -5.45 -6.11 -9.99
CA VAL A 85 -6.13 -6.93 -8.98
C VAL A 85 -6.87 -5.99 -8.04
N GLU A 86 -8.08 -6.38 -7.63
CA GLU A 86 -8.94 -5.57 -6.76
C GLU A 86 -9.41 -6.31 -5.51
N HIS A 87 -8.89 -7.51 -5.26
CA HIS A 87 -9.27 -8.37 -4.14
C HIS A 87 -8.21 -9.47 -3.92
N GLU A 88 -8.23 -10.11 -2.75
CA GLU A 88 -7.27 -11.13 -2.32
C GLU A 88 -7.22 -12.33 -3.27
N ASP A 89 -8.38 -12.79 -3.72
CA ASP A 89 -8.55 -13.92 -4.65
C ASP A 89 -7.92 -13.68 -6.04
N GLU A 90 -7.76 -12.42 -6.45
CA GLU A 90 -7.07 -12.02 -7.68
C GLU A 90 -5.57 -11.85 -7.43
N PHE A 91 -5.16 -11.34 -6.26
CA PHE A 91 -3.75 -11.17 -5.95
C PHE A 91 -3.03 -12.48 -5.65
N LEU A 92 -3.62 -13.34 -4.83
CA LEU A 92 -2.97 -14.57 -4.35
C LEU A 92 -2.42 -15.46 -5.49
N PRO A 93 -3.13 -15.68 -6.61
CA PRO A 93 -2.60 -16.46 -7.74
C PRO A 93 -1.40 -15.83 -8.45
N VAL A 94 -1.23 -14.50 -8.38
CA VAL A 94 -0.15 -13.77 -9.08
C VAL A 94 0.91 -13.19 -8.15
N LYS A 95 0.80 -13.42 -6.85
CA LYS A 95 1.75 -12.94 -5.85
C LYS A 95 3.19 -13.39 -6.14
N ASP A 96 3.39 -14.65 -6.55
CA ASP A 96 4.72 -15.19 -6.88
C ASP A 96 5.34 -14.57 -8.14
N ASN A 97 4.51 -13.96 -9.00
CA ASN A 97 4.94 -13.20 -10.18
C ASN A 97 5.06 -11.70 -9.91
N SER A 98 4.69 -11.27 -8.70
CA SER A 98 4.76 -9.88 -8.24
C SER A 98 6.08 -9.63 -7.53
N VAL A 99 6.45 -8.37 -7.32
CA VAL A 99 7.67 -8.01 -6.59
C VAL A 99 7.34 -7.15 -5.38
N LEU A 100 7.89 -7.55 -4.24
CA LEU A 100 7.82 -6.78 -3.00
C LEU A 100 8.73 -5.55 -3.12
N ILE A 101 8.16 -4.37 -2.88
CA ILE A 101 8.89 -3.09 -2.87
C ILE A 101 9.35 -2.74 -1.46
N GLY A 102 8.48 -2.87 -0.46
CA GLY A 102 8.84 -2.55 0.92
C GLY A 102 7.67 -2.50 1.88
N ASP A 103 8.00 -2.27 3.15
CA ASP A 103 7.05 -2.17 4.25
C ASP A 103 6.43 -0.78 4.35
N VAL A 104 5.11 -0.71 4.52
CA VAL A 104 4.38 0.51 4.84
C VAL A 104 4.19 0.58 6.34
N LYS A 105 4.73 1.62 6.96
CA LYS A 105 4.68 1.83 8.42
C LYS A 105 3.83 3.03 8.84
N THR A 106 3.41 3.83 7.88
CA THR A 106 2.68 5.08 8.08
C THR A 106 1.38 5.04 7.28
N PHE A 107 0.33 5.64 7.82
CA PHE A 107 -1.02 5.52 7.27
C PHE A 107 -1.57 6.83 6.68
N ASP A 108 -0.83 7.94 6.80
CA ASP A 108 -1.11 9.21 6.13
C ASP A 108 -0.03 9.50 5.07
N GLY A 109 0.09 8.58 4.11
CA GLY A 109 1.09 8.61 3.05
C GLY A 109 2.36 7.83 3.39
N PHE A 110 3.08 7.44 2.35
CA PHE A 110 4.35 6.71 2.47
C PHE A 110 5.28 7.02 1.29
N LEU A 111 6.55 6.68 1.48
CA LEU A 111 7.58 6.77 0.46
C LEU A 111 8.47 5.53 0.57
N LEU A 112 8.62 4.80 -0.53
CA LEU A 112 9.42 3.58 -0.61
C LEU A 112 10.39 3.65 -1.78
N ASP A 113 11.65 3.29 -1.53
CA ASP A 113 12.63 3.12 -2.60
C ASP A 113 12.28 1.85 -3.40
N VAL A 114 12.39 1.93 -4.72
CA VAL A 114 12.29 0.75 -5.58
C VAL A 114 13.62 -0.02 -5.49
N PRO A 115 13.62 -1.31 -5.12
CA PRO A 115 14.84 -2.09 -4.98
C PRO A 115 15.66 -2.14 -6.28
N GLU A 116 16.99 -2.18 -6.15
CA GLU A 116 17.89 -2.25 -7.30
C GLU A 116 17.58 -3.48 -8.16
N GLY A 117 17.50 -3.28 -9.49
CA GLY A 117 17.19 -4.33 -10.46
C GLY A 117 15.69 -4.59 -10.69
N VAL A 118 14.80 -3.94 -9.94
CA VAL A 118 13.37 -3.95 -10.23
C VAL A 118 13.08 -3.05 -11.43
N ASP A 119 12.45 -3.64 -12.45
CA ASP A 119 12.00 -2.95 -13.65
C ASP A 119 10.49 -2.70 -13.56
N ILE A 120 10.11 -1.44 -13.30
CA ILE A 120 8.71 -1.05 -13.13
C ILE A 120 7.86 -1.24 -14.40
N GLU A 121 8.47 -1.37 -15.58
CA GLU A 121 7.76 -1.57 -16.86
C GLU A 121 7.19 -3.00 -17.02
N LYS A 122 7.68 -3.94 -16.20
CA LYS A 122 7.18 -5.33 -16.17
C LYS A 122 5.86 -5.48 -15.42
N TYR A 123 5.45 -4.43 -14.72
CA TYR A 123 4.26 -4.42 -13.89
C TYR A 123 3.31 -3.32 -14.36
N ASN A 124 2.06 -3.38 -13.90
CA ASN A 124 1.08 -2.35 -14.23
C ASN A 124 0.28 -1.85 -13.03
N THR A 125 0.44 -2.47 -11.87
CA THR A 125 -0.37 -2.18 -10.69
C THR A 125 0.51 -2.04 -9.46
N VAL A 126 0.24 -1.00 -8.66
CA VAL A 126 0.73 -0.91 -7.28
C VAL A 126 -0.36 -1.48 -6.38
N LEU A 127 -0.01 -2.38 -5.48
CA LEU A 127 -0.90 -2.97 -4.49
C LEU A 127 -0.36 -2.72 -3.09
N VAL A 128 -1.22 -2.31 -2.15
CA VAL A 128 -0.97 -2.38 -0.71
C VAL A 128 -1.64 -3.63 -0.15
N TRP A 129 -0.86 -4.48 0.52
CA TRP A 129 -1.26 -5.79 0.99
C TRP A 129 -0.89 -5.97 2.47
N CYS A 130 -1.79 -6.53 3.28
CA CYS A 130 -1.48 -6.97 4.63
C CYS A 130 -0.98 -8.42 4.61
N GLU A 131 0.31 -8.65 4.85
CA GLU A 131 0.88 -10.01 4.87
C GLU A 131 0.40 -10.84 6.06
N THR A 132 0.26 -10.20 7.23
CA THR A 132 -0.10 -10.91 8.46
C THR A 132 -1.52 -11.48 8.42
N PHE A 133 -2.47 -10.78 7.79
CA PHE A 133 -3.87 -11.22 7.72
C PHE A 133 -4.29 -11.74 6.34
N GLY A 134 -3.49 -11.49 5.30
CA GLY A 134 -3.82 -11.89 3.95
C GLY A 134 -4.97 -11.07 3.36
N GLU A 135 -4.97 -9.75 3.60
CA GLU A 135 -6.06 -8.83 3.26
C GLU A 135 -5.59 -7.76 2.25
N PHE A 136 -6.45 -7.45 1.29
CA PHE A 136 -6.31 -6.41 0.29
C PHE A 136 -6.61 -5.04 0.92
N ILE A 137 -5.70 -4.08 0.74
CA ILE A 137 -5.90 -2.72 1.26
C ILE A 137 -6.32 -1.77 0.15
N SER A 138 -5.56 -1.70 -0.94
CA SER A 138 -5.93 -0.95 -2.14
C SER A 138 -4.96 -1.26 -3.28
N ALA A 139 -5.40 -1.08 -4.51
CA ALA A 139 -4.56 -1.21 -5.70
C ALA A 139 -4.86 -0.13 -6.72
N ALA A 140 -3.85 0.26 -7.50
CA ALA A 140 -4.02 1.22 -8.57
C ALA A 140 -3.21 0.79 -9.79
N LYS A 141 -3.90 0.68 -10.93
CA LYS A 141 -3.28 0.43 -12.22
C LYS A 141 -2.62 1.72 -12.74
N TYR A 142 -1.31 1.73 -12.87
CA TYR A 142 -0.53 2.89 -13.32
C TYR A 142 -0.09 2.83 -14.79
N ARG A 143 -0.29 1.67 -15.46
CA ARG A 143 0.02 1.44 -16.87
C ARG A 143 -1.00 0.57 -17.58
#